data_AF-A0A812RJT7-F1
#
_entry.id   AF-A0A812RJT7-F1
#
_cell.length_a   1.000
_cell.length_b   1.000
_cell.length_c   1.000
_cell.angle_alpha   90.00
_cell.angle_beta   90.00
_cell.angle_gamma   90.00
#
_symmetry.space_group_name_H-M   'P 1'
#
loop_
_entity.id
_entity.type
_entity.pdbx_description
1 polymer ?
#
loop_
_entity_poly.entity_id
_entity_poly.type
_entity_poly.pdbx_seq_one_letter_code
_entity_poly.pdbx_strand_id
1 'polypeptide(L)'
;MAPAIGEDAKLASSTLYEENVHFGTHLEVWGSWYDTEKKCWGYACCKGTRQRQRRCPKTAPLAEGEVEEEDDLEVKVSRRLAELLEKNPSFCGDVPTPDQEKIWSDVELRNYVHSNGLIRPARTKGQQKPEPTAADWKVLELEPGTDPAQLKKAYRRLALKFHPDKHHGDKDKATATEKFRKVVAAYEAIAGHVAEIPAVAATTDGGQKRRWRIVVVD
;
A
#
# COMPACT_ATOMS: atom_id res chain seq x y z
N MET A 1 41.48 -45.05 -12.12
CA MET A 1 40.03 -45.05 -11.87
C MET A 1 39.75 -44.07 -10.75
N ALA A 2 39.32 -42.86 -11.08
CA ALA A 2 38.90 -41.84 -10.11
C ALA A 2 37.36 -41.83 -10.06
N PRO A 3 36.72 -41.80 -8.88
CA PRO A 3 35.26 -41.72 -8.80
C PRO A 3 34.76 -40.32 -9.17
N ALA A 4 33.66 -40.30 -9.91
CA ALA A 4 32.95 -39.11 -10.36
C ALA A 4 32.38 -38.32 -9.18
N ILE A 5 32.68 -37.03 -9.15
CA ILE A 5 32.06 -36.04 -8.26
C ILE A 5 30.68 -35.73 -8.85
N GLY A 6 29.63 -36.11 -8.12
CA GLY A 6 28.24 -35.86 -8.50
C GLY A 6 27.95 -34.36 -8.56
N GLU A 7 27.41 -33.95 -9.70
CA GLU A 7 26.65 -32.71 -9.85
C GLU A 7 25.43 -32.73 -8.90
N ASP A 8 24.93 -31.54 -8.54
CA ASP A 8 23.76 -31.27 -7.68
C ASP A 8 24.01 -30.89 -6.21
N ALA A 9 25.12 -30.22 -5.91
CA ALA A 9 25.11 -29.24 -4.83
C ALA A 9 24.44 -27.94 -5.32
N LYS A 10 23.09 -27.90 -5.33
CA LYS A 10 22.39 -26.61 -5.44
C LYS A 10 22.81 -25.75 -4.25
N LEU A 11 23.58 -24.69 -4.53
CA LEU A 11 23.86 -23.63 -3.58
C LEU A 11 22.52 -23.17 -2.97
N ALA A 12 22.48 -23.02 -1.65
CA ALA A 12 21.32 -22.44 -0.97
C ALA A 12 20.99 -21.08 -1.62
N SER A 13 19.71 -20.81 -1.89
CA SER A 13 19.28 -19.49 -2.34
C SER A 13 19.75 -18.47 -1.31
N SER A 14 20.63 -17.55 -1.72
CA SER A 14 21.19 -16.51 -0.87
C SER A 14 20.09 -15.86 -0.02
N THR A 15 20.18 -16.02 1.29
CA THR A 15 19.36 -15.31 2.28
C THR A 15 19.99 -13.98 2.71
N LEU A 16 20.96 -13.45 1.95
CA LEU A 16 21.47 -12.10 2.18
C LEU A 16 20.50 -11.09 1.60
N TYR A 17 19.57 -10.66 2.45
CA TYR A 17 18.82 -9.41 2.49
C TYR A 17 18.35 -8.79 1.15
N GLU A 18 17.06 -8.50 1.06
CA GLU A 18 16.42 -7.53 0.15
C GLU A 18 16.95 -6.07 0.33
N GLU A 19 18.19 -5.89 0.80
CA GLU A 19 18.77 -4.60 1.19
C GLU A 19 19.37 -3.79 0.04
N ASN A 20 19.35 -4.31 -1.20
CA ASN A 20 19.73 -3.54 -2.40
C ASN A 20 18.52 -2.90 -3.11
N VAL A 21 17.52 -2.42 -2.35
CA VAL A 21 16.43 -1.62 -2.92
C VAL A 21 16.94 -0.20 -3.16
N HIS A 22 17.45 0.02 -4.37
CA HIS A 22 17.78 1.36 -4.84
C HIS A 22 16.50 2.17 -5.05
N PHE A 23 16.40 3.31 -4.39
CA PHE A 23 15.27 4.22 -4.57
C PHE A 23 15.58 5.23 -5.68
N GLY A 24 14.79 5.21 -6.76
CA GLY A 24 14.95 6.17 -7.85
C GLY A 24 16.25 5.99 -8.65
N THR A 25 16.94 7.09 -8.99
CA THR A 25 18.19 7.08 -9.79
C THR A 25 19.47 7.01 -8.95
N HIS A 26 19.37 6.63 -7.69
CA HIS A 26 20.53 6.48 -6.80
C HIS A 26 21.29 5.17 -7.07
N LEU A 27 22.62 5.26 -7.12
CA LEU A 27 23.51 4.10 -7.33
C LEU A 27 23.81 3.33 -6.04
N GLU A 28 23.47 3.91 -4.90
CA GLU A 28 23.75 3.38 -3.56
C GLU A 28 22.46 3.38 -2.76
N VAL A 29 22.31 2.44 -1.83
CA VAL A 29 21.11 2.35 -0.99
C VAL A 29 21.14 3.39 0.14
N TRP A 30 19.95 3.76 0.62
CA TRP A 30 19.83 4.67 1.75
C TRP A 30 20.40 4.03 3.02
N GLY A 31 21.27 4.74 3.75
CA GLY A 31 22.00 4.20 4.90
C GLY A 31 23.44 3.78 4.59
N SER A 32 23.86 3.85 3.32
CA SER A 32 25.25 3.61 2.89
C SER A 32 26.23 4.69 3.35
N TRP A 33 25.75 5.82 3.89
CA TRP A 33 26.58 6.91 4.39
C TRP A 33 25.96 7.58 5.61
N TYR A 34 26.77 8.04 6.56
CA TYR A 34 26.35 8.78 7.75
C TYR A 34 27.00 10.17 7.78
N ASP A 35 26.19 11.21 7.88
CA ASP A 35 26.62 12.59 8.05
C ASP A 35 26.89 12.85 9.54
N THR A 36 28.17 13.07 9.90
CA THR A 36 28.58 13.29 11.28
C THR A 36 28.17 14.64 11.86
N GLU A 37 27.92 15.64 11.01
CA GLU A 37 27.50 16.97 11.41
C GLU A 37 26.00 17.00 11.66
N LYS A 38 25.22 16.48 10.72
CA LYS A 38 23.74 16.44 10.80
C LYS A 38 23.20 15.26 11.61
N LYS A 39 24.08 14.34 12.02
CA LYS A 39 23.76 13.12 12.78
C LYS A 39 22.68 12.27 12.12
N CYS A 40 22.66 12.21 10.79
CA CYS A 40 21.66 11.47 10.02
C CYS A 40 22.29 10.58 8.96
N TRP A 41 21.57 9.52 8.60
CA TRP A 41 21.94 8.62 7.51
C TRP A 41 21.58 9.25 6.16
N GLY A 42 22.29 8.82 5.12
CA GLY A 42 22.17 9.34 3.77
C GLY A 42 22.61 8.33 2.70
N TYR A 43 22.61 8.79 1.46
CA TYR A 43 23.12 8.07 0.31
C TYR A 43 24.62 8.33 0.12
N ALA A 44 25.46 7.29 0.02
CA ALA A 44 26.88 7.45 -0.31
C ALA A 44 27.09 8.08 -1.69
N CYS A 45 26.22 7.75 -2.66
CA CYS A 45 26.34 8.26 -4.03
C CYS A 45 26.30 9.79 -4.07
N CYS A 46 25.28 10.45 -3.53
CA CYS A 46 25.14 11.91 -3.60
C CYS A 46 25.46 12.66 -2.30
N LYS A 47 25.71 11.95 -1.19
CA LYS A 47 25.71 12.52 0.17
C LYS A 47 24.40 13.22 0.53
N GLY A 48 23.31 12.84 -0.12
CA GLY A 48 21.98 13.35 0.14
C GLY A 48 21.39 12.73 1.41
N THR A 49 20.81 13.56 2.25
CA THR A 49 20.17 13.17 3.52
C THR A 49 18.64 13.16 3.42
N ARG A 50 18.07 13.04 2.22
CA ARG A 50 16.62 12.86 1.99
C ARG A 50 16.33 11.43 1.55
N GLN A 51 15.69 10.65 2.43
CA GLN A 51 15.50 9.19 2.25
C GLN A 51 14.77 8.77 0.97
N ARG A 52 13.82 9.57 0.49
CA ARG A 52 13.05 9.28 -0.71
C ARG A 52 13.26 10.32 -1.81
N GLN A 53 14.47 10.86 -1.92
CA GLN A 53 14.82 11.62 -3.13
C GLN A 53 14.83 10.64 -4.31
N ARG A 54 13.91 10.83 -5.28
CA ARG A 54 13.83 9.93 -6.46
C ARG A 54 14.97 10.17 -7.45
N ARG A 55 15.57 11.36 -7.42
CA ARG A 55 16.59 11.78 -8.38
C ARG A 55 17.91 12.04 -7.65
N CYS A 56 18.94 11.27 -8.00
CA CYS A 56 20.30 11.50 -7.52
C CYS A 56 20.92 12.66 -8.31
N PRO A 57 21.37 13.76 -7.66
CA PRO A 57 22.00 14.88 -8.36
C PRO A 57 23.27 14.49 -9.14
N LYS A 58 23.94 13.41 -8.75
CA LYS A 58 25.15 12.92 -9.46
C LYS A 58 24.82 12.03 -10.66
N THR A 59 23.74 11.26 -10.59
CA THR A 59 23.38 10.28 -11.64
C THR A 59 22.38 10.85 -12.64
N ALA A 60 21.55 11.79 -12.20
CA ALA A 60 20.53 12.45 -13.00
C ALA A 60 20.45 13.94 -12.58
N PRO A 61 21.39 14.79 -13.01
CA PRO A 61 21.32 16.22 -12.72
C PRO A 61 20.04 16.83 -13.34
N LEU A 62 19.46 17.82 -12.65
CA LEU A 62 18.35 18.62 -13.19
C LEU A 62 18.90 19.53 -14.30
N ALA A 63 18.17 19.67 -15.40
CA ALA A 63 18.51 20.69 -16.39
C ALA A 63 18.33 22.10 -15.78
N GLU A 64 19.09 23.08 -16.26
CA GLU A 64 18.99 24.46 -15.77
C GLU A 64 17.53 24.96 -15.91
N GLY A 65 16.87 25.21 -14.78
CA GLY A 65 15.48 25.67 -14.71
C GLY A 65 14.44 24.63 -14.28
N GLU A 66 14.81 23.36 -14.10
CA GLU A 66 13.93 22.33 -13.54
C GLU A 66 13.93 22.39 -12.00
N VAL A 67 12.81 22.80 -11.40
CA VAL A 67 12.54 22.62 -9.97
C VAL A 67 11.91 21.26 -9.74
N GLU A 68 12.40 20.50 -8.75
CA GLU A 68 11.70 19.31 -8.28
C GLU A 68 10.33 19.75 -7.75
N GLU A 69 9.25 19.42 -8.47
CA GLU A 69 7.90 19.56 -7.93
C GLU A 69 7.80 18.61 -6.74
N GLU A 70 7.85 19.17 -5.52
CA GLU A 70 7.33 18.48 -4.34
C GLU A 70 5.84 18.31 -4.62
N ASP A 71 5.45 17.14 -5.13
CA ASP A 71 4.06 16.73 -5.33
C ASP A 71 3.37 16.64 -3.96
N ASP A 72 3.05 17.79 -3.37
CA ASP A 72 2.14 17.89 -2.26
C ASP A 72 0.81 17.33 -2.75
N LEU A 73 0.50 16.10 -2.33
CA LEU A 73 -0.79 15.48 -2.65
C LEU A 73 -1.89 16.37 -2.08
N GLU A 74 -2.73 16.88 -2.98
CA GLU A 74 -3.92 17.64 -2.60
C GLU A 74 -4.90 16.71 -1.90
N VAL A 75 -5.25 17.01 -0.65
CA VAL A 75 -6.22 16.24 0.12
C VAL A 75 -7.40 17.11 0.48
N LYS A 76 -8.58 16.66 0.05
CA LYS A 76 -9.86 17.27 0.38
C LYS A 76 -10.30 16.79 1.75
N VAL A 77 -10.42 17.71 2.70
CA VAL A 77 -10.85 17.43 4.09
C VAL A 77 -12.00 18.34 4.50
N SER A 78 -12.77 17.94 5.51
CA SER A 78 -13.78 18.85 6.06
C SER A 78 -13.14 19.97 6.89
N ARG A 79 -13.86 21.07 7.08
CA ARG A 79 -13.41 22.21 7.91
C ARG A 79 -12.94 21.78 9.30
N ARG A 80 -13.66 20.86 9.96
CA ARG A 80 -13.30 20.40 11.31
C ARG A 80 -11.99 19.61 11.35
N LEU A 81 -11.67 18.85 10.30
CA LEU A 81 -10.38 18.15 10.23
C LEU A 81 -9.25 19.10 9.88
N ALA A 82 -9.47 20.05 8.97
CA ALA A 82 -8.46 21.07 8.65
C ALA A 82 -8.01 21.82 9.92
N GLU A 83 -8.95 22.30 10.73
CA GLU A 83 -8.66 22.99 11.99
C GLU A 83 -7.89 22.09 12.99
N LEU A 84 -8.13 20.77 12.99
CA LEU A 84 -7.41 19.82 13.83
C LEU A 84 -5.98 19.56 13.33
N LEU A 85 -5.79 19.45 12.01
CA LEU A 85 -4.48 19.22 11.40
C LEU A 85 -3.58 20.46 11.53
N GLU A 86 -4.13 21.67 11.41
CA GLU A 86 -3.40 22.93 11.66
C GLU A 86 -2.87 23.00 13.10
N LYS A 87 -3.67 22.55 14.08
CA LYS A 87 -3.27 22.49 15.50
C LYS A 87 -2.30 21.35 15.80
N ASN A 88 -2.17 20.37 14.90
CA ASN A 88 -1.30 19.20 15.06
C ASN A 88 -0.34 19.05 13.87
N PRO A 89 0.65 19.94 13.71
CA PRO A 89 1.57 19.94 12.56
C PRO A 89 2.51 18.71 12.51
N SER A 90 2.55 17.91 13.59
CA SER A 90 3.30 16.65 13.64
C SER A 90 2.46 15.41 13.34
N PHE A 91 1.19 15.59 12.93
CA PHE A 91 0.34 14.47 12.54
C PHE A 91 0.98 13.66 11.42
N CYS A 92 1.10 12.35 11.63
CA CYS A 92 1.73 11.43 10.67
C CYS A 92 0.82 10.27 10.24
N GLY A 93 -0.45 10.27 10.67
CA GLY A 93 -1.42 9.27 10.26
C GLY A 93 -1.98 9.52 8.84
N ASP A 94 -2.81 8.59 8.37
CA ASP A 94 -3.58 8.81 7.14
C ASP A 94 -4.65 9.88 7.38
N VAL A 95 -4.76 10.84 6.47
CA VAL A 95 -5.85 11.83 6.50
C VAL A 95 -7.14 11.11 6.04
N PRO A 96 -8.19 11.02 6.89
CA PRO A 96 -9.44 10.36 6.51
C PRO A 96 -10.13 11.09 5.37
N THR A 97 -10.97 10.38 4.60
CA THR A 97 -11.76 11.02 3.53
C THR A 97 -12.95 11.80 4.11
N PRO A 98 -13.52 12.77 3.38
CA PRO A 98 -14.69 13.52 3.85
C PRO A 98 -15.87 12.64 4.26
N ASP A 99 -16.09 11.52 3.56
CA ASP A 99 -17.15 10.56 3.89
C ASP A 99 -16.86 9.78 5.17
N GLN A 100 -15.61 9.39 5.40
CA GLN A 100 -15.20 8.74 6.64
C GLN A 100 -15.30 9.69 7.82
N GLU A 101 -14.81 10.92 7.63
CA GLU A 101 -14.91 11.98 8.62
C GLU A 101 -16.35 12.15 9.06
N LYS A 102 -17.30 12.39 8.14
CA LYS A 102 -18.74 12.63 8.46
C LYS A 102 -19.36 11.60 9.40
N ILE A 103 -18.88 10.37 9.37
CA ILE A 103 -19.41 9.26 10.19
C ILE A 103 -18.84 9.31 11.62
N TRP A 104 -17.69 9.95 11.82
CA TRP A 104 -17.03 10.08 13.12
C TRP A 104 -17.55 11.30 13.90
N SER A 105 -17.71 11.12 15.21
CA SER A 105 -17.97 12.23 16.13
C SER A 105 -16.73 13.13 16.27
N ASP A 106 -16.92 14.36 16.73
CA ASP A 106 -15.82 15.32 16.94
C ASP A 106 -14.79 14.81 17.95
N VAL A 107 -15.23 14.06 18.96
CA VAL A 107 -14.35 13.46 19.97
C VAL A 107 -13.49 12.36 19.34
N GLU A 108 -14.07 11.52 18.49
CA GLU A 108 -13.35 10.45 17.80
C GLU A 108 -12.33 10.99 16.79
N LEU A 109 -12.72 12.00 16.00
CA LEU A 109 -11.83 12.65 15.04
C LEU A 109 -10.64 13.31 15.77
N ARG A 110 -10.91 13.98 16.90
CA ARG A 110 -9.89 14.57 17.76
C ARG A 110 -8.93 13.51 18.31
N ASN A 111 -9.46 12.40 18.85
CA ASN A 111 -8.65 11.32 19.40
C ASN A 111 -7.78 10.67 18.32
N TYR A 112 -8.31 10.48 17.11
CA TYR A 112 -7.56 9.98 15.97
C TYR A 112 -6.38 10.89 15.61
N VAL A 113 -6.62 12.19 15.46
CA VAL A 113 -5.56 13.16 15.12
C VAL A 113 -4.50 13.25 16.23
N HIS A 114 -4.89 13.38 17.50
CA HIS A 114 -3.92 13.48 18.60
C HIS A 114 -3.13 12.19 18.84
N SER A 115 -3.69 11.03 18.49
CA SER A 115 -2.99 9.75 18.57
C SER A 115 -2.19 9.42 17.30
N ASN A 116 -1.99 10.39 16.40
CA ASN A 116 -1.31 10.19 15.11
C ASN A 116 -1.91 9.02 14.30
N GLY A 117 -3.21 8.81 14.41
CA GLY A 117 -3.95 7.78 13.69
C GLY A 117 -3.94 6.39 14.33
N LEU A 118 -3.41 6.26 15.56
CA LEU A 118 -3.40 4.99 16.30
C LEU A 118 -4.77 4.62 16.87
N ILE A 119 -5.54 5.60 17.35
CA ILE A 119 -6.87 5.39 17.94
C ILE A 119 -7.92 5.69 16.86
N ARG A 120 -8.37 4.63 16.18
CA ARG A 120 -9.47 4.72 15.21
C ARG A 120 -10.81 4.45 15.91
N PRO A 121 -11.89 5.17 15.57
CA PRO A 121 -13.22 4.82 16.04
C PRO A 121 -13.62 3.43 15.55
N ALA A 122 -14.40 2.73 16.37
CA ALA A 122 -14.94 1.43 16.01
C ALA A 122 -15.82 1.58 14.75
N ARG A 123 -15.75 0.61 13.84
CA ARG A 123 -16.63 0.59 12.67
C ARG A 123 -18.09 0.51 13.12
N THR A 124 -18.92 1.45 12.68
CA THR A 124 -20.37 1.41 12.96
C THR A 124 -20.98 0.20 12.26
N LYS A 125 -22.00 -0.43 12.87
CA LYS A 125 -22.61 -1.68 12.38
C LYS A 125 -23.10 -1.63 10.92
N GLY A 126 -23.39 -0.44 10.36
CA GLY A 126 -23.77 -0.26 8.95
C GLY A 126 -22.60 -0.25 7.94
N GLN A 127 -21.35 -0.19 8.40
CA GLN A 127 -20.13 -0.30 7.57
C GLN A 127 -19.55 -1.72 7.56
N GLN A 128 -20.21 -2.68 8.23
CA GLN A 128 -19.81 -4.07 8.16
C GLN A 128 -19.99 -4.54 6.72
N LYS A 129 -18.89 -4.99 6.10
CA LYS A 129 -18.93 -5.54 4.74
C LYS A 129 -19.99 -6.63 4.72
N PRO A 130 -20.87 -6.69 3.70
CA PRO A 130 -21.95 -7.68 3.66
C PRO A 130 -21.37 -9.07 3.92
N GLU A 131 -22.03 -9.87 4.76
CA GLU A 131 -21.61 -11.23 5.05
C GLU A 131 -21.47 -12.01 3.73
N PRO A 132 -20.41 -12.83 3.58
CA PRO A 132 -20.19 -13.54 2.35
C PRO A 132 -21.33 -14.55 2.19
N THR A 133 -22.12 -14.39 1.14
CA THR A 133 -23.27 -15.24 0.89
C THR A 133 -22.78 -16.55 0.25
N ALA A 134 -23.54 -17.64 0.36
CA ALA A 134 -23.22 -18.91 -0.33
C ALA A 134 -23.02 -18.74 -1.85
N ALA A 135 -23.62 -17.70 -2.45
CA ALA A 135 -23.41 -17.33 -3.85
C ALA A 135 -21.97 -16.87 -4.15
N ASP A 136 -21.32 -16.15 -3.23
CA ASP A 136 -19.95 -15.61 -3.43
C ASP A 136 -18.92 -16.73 -3.49
N TRP A 137 -19.05 -17.72 -2.60
CA TRP A 137 -18.23 -18.93 -2.59
C TRP A 137 -18.39 -19.73 -3.89
N LYS A 138 -19.65 -19.84 -4.36
CA LYS A 138 -19.96 -20.51 -5.63
C LYS A 138 -19.37 -19.79 -6.85
N VAL A 139 -19.35 -18.46 -6.87
CA VAL A 139 -18.72 -17.66 -7.94
C VAL A 139 -17.21 -17.92 -8.02
N LEU A 140 -16.56 -18.14 -6.88
CA LEU A 140 -15.13 -18.47 -6.81
C LEU A 140 -14.84 -19.96 -7.01
N GLU A 141 -15.86 -20.79 -7.20
CA GLU A 141 -15.76 -22.25 -7.29
C GLU A 141 -15.12 -22.86 -6.02
N LEU A 142 -15.47 -22.34 -4.84
CA LEU A 142 -14.96 -22.77 -3.54
C LEU A 142 -16.09 -23.14 -2.58
N GLU A 143 -15.78 -23.98 -1.59
CA GLU A 143 -16.69 -24.32 -0.49
C GLU A 143 -16.62 -23.26 0.64
N PRO A 144 -17.72 -22.99 1.36
CA PRO A 144 -17.70 -22.10 2.52
C PRO A 144 -16.69 -22.58 3.58
N GLY A 145 -15.83 -21.67 4.05
CA GLY A 145 -14.80 -21.99 5.05
C GLY A 145 -13.49 -22.53 4.49
N THR A 146 -13.29 -22.44 3.16
CA THR A 146 -12.01 -22.75 2.51
C THR A 146 -10.88 -21.82 2.96
N ASP A 147 -9.65 -22.33 3.03
CA ASP A 147 -8.43 -21.61 3.46
C ASP A 147 -8.14 -20.33 2.62
N PRO A 148 -7.70 -19.21 3.24
CA PRO A 148 -7.38 -17.97 2.54
C PRO A 148 -6.33 -18.10 1.41
N ALA A 149 -5.41 -19.06 1.46
CA ALA A 149 -4.45 -19.25 0.37
C ALA A 149 -5.14 -19.83 -0.88
N GLN A 150 -6.10 -20.73 -0.69
CA GLN A 150 -6.93 -21.28 -1.77
C GLN A 150 -7.87 -20.22 -2.35
N LEU A 151 -8.44 -19.36 -1.51
CA LEU A 151 -9.22 -18.19 -1.94
C LEU A 151 -8.43 -17.31 -2.91
N LYS A 152 -7.21 -16.91 -2.54
CA LYS A 152 -6.32 -16.11 -3.40
C LYS A 152 -5.95 -16.84 -4.70
N LYS A 153 -5.74 -18.15 -4.64
CA LYS A 153 -5.41 -18.96 -5.82
C LYS A 153 -6.58 -19.05 -6.81
N ALA A 154 -7.80 -19.28 -6.30
CA ALA A 154 -9.01 -19.33 -7.11
C ALA A 154 -9.29 -17.98 -7.77
N TYR A 155 -9.17 -16.88 -7.02
CA TYR A 155 -9.31 -15.53 -7.55
C TYR A 155 -8.32 -15.26 -8.70
N ARG A 156 -7.02 -15.54 -8.52
CA ARG A 156 -6.02 -15.35 -9.58
C ARG A 156 -6.34 -16.15 -10.84
N ARG A 157 -6.80 -17.39 -10.69
CA ARG A 157 -7.20 -18.26 -11.82
C ARG A 157 -8.39 -17.67 -12.59
N LEU A 158 -9.43 -17.24 -11.89
CA LEU A 158 -10.64 -16.69 -12.50
C LEU A 158 -10.41 -15.29 -13.08
N ALA A 159 -9.62 -14.46 -12.41
CA ALA A 159 -9.21 -13.14 -12.90
C ALA A 159 -8.47 -13.25 -14.25
N LEU A 160 -7.54 -14.20 -14.36
CA LEU A 160 -6.84 -14.46 -15.62
C LEU A 160 -7.75 -15.01 -16.72
N LYS A 161 -8.79 -15.77 -16.37
CA LYS A 161 -9.76 -16.34 -17.32
C LYS A 161 -10.72 -15.28 -17.89
N PHE A 162 -11.16 -14.35 -17.05
CA PHE A 162 -12.15 -13.33 -17.40
C PHE A 162 -11.54 -11.93 -17.63
N HIS A 163 -10.22 -11.83 -17.75
CA HIS A 163 -9.56 -10.55 -18.01
C HIS A 163 -9.99 -9.99 -19.38
N PRO A 164 -10.50 -8.74 -19.48
CA PRO A 164 -11.06 -8.19 -20.71
C PRO A 164 -10.05 -8.10 -21.86
N ASP A 165 -8.75 -8.04 -21.55
CA ASP A 165 -7.65 -8.03 -22.53
C ASP A 165 -7.52 -9.34 -23.33
N LYS A 166 -7.94 -10.48 -22.75
CA LYS A 166 -7.84 -11.80 -23.39
C LYS A 166 -9.03 -12.12 -24.31
N HIS A 167 -10.05 -11.26 -24.36
CA HIS A 167 -11.26 -11.49 -25.15
C HIS A 167 -11.30 -10.53 -26.34
N HIS A 168 -11.33 -11.08 -27.55
CA HIS A 168 -11.34 -10.32 -28.80
C HIS A 168 -12.75 -10.29 -29.38
N GLY A 169 -13.48 -9.20 -29.14
CA GLY A 169 -14.84 -8.98 -29.64
C GLY A 169 -15.70 -8.26 -28.60
N ASP A 170 -16.52 -7.30 -29.01
CA ASP A 170 -17.26 -6.43 -28.07
C ASP A 170 -18.23 -7.19 -27.19
N LYS A 171 -18.85 -8.26 -27.72
CA LYS A 171 -19.77 -9.12 -26.97
C LYS A 171 -19.05 -10.00 -25.93
N ASP A 172 -17.88 -10.54 -26.30
CA ASP A 172 -17.10 -11.38 -25.39
C ASP A 172 -16.40 -10.55 -24.31
N LYS A 173 -15.96 -9.33 -24.65
CA LYS A 173 -15.46 -8.35 -23.65
C LYS A 173 -16.53 -7.97 -22.65
N ALA A 174 -17.76 -7.71 -23.08
CA ALA A 174 -18.86 -7.34 -22.18
C ALA A 174 -19.17 -8.48 -21.18
N THR A 175 -19.28 -9.73 -21.67
CA THR A 175 -19.56 -10.88 -20.80
C THR A 175 -18.38 -11.22 -19.89
N ALA A 176 -17.14 -11.07 -20.34
CA ALA A 176 -15.94 -11.23 -19.53
C ALA A 176 -15.86 -10.17 -18.43
N THR A 177 -16.15 -8.91 -18.75
CA THR A 177 -16.16 -7.80 -17.79
C THR A 177 -17.21 -8.00 -16.70
N GLU A 178 -18.42 -8.46 -17.06
CA GLU A 178 -19.48 -8.73 -16.09
C GLU A 178 -19.09 -9.87 -15.13
N LYS A 179 -18.54 -10.96 -15.66
CA LYS A 179 -18.05 -12.09 -14.85
C LYS A 179 -16.86 -11.69 -13.98
N PHE A 180 -15.94 -10.88 -14.51
CA PHE A 180 -14.81 -10.36 -13.75
C PHE A 180 -15.27 -9.50 -12.58
N ARG A 181 -16.24 -8.59 -12.79
CA ARG A 181 -16.84 -7.78 -11.72
C ARG A 181 -17.45 -8.65 -10.62
N LYS A 182 -18.16 -9.72 -10.98
CA LYS A 182 -18.73 -10.68 -10.01
C LYS A 182 -17.65 -11.41 -9.22
N VAL A 183 -16.57 -11.85 -9.87
CA VAL A 183 -15.43 -12.51 -9.22
C VAL A 183 -14.72 -11.57 -8.25
N VAL A 184 -14.50 -10.31 -8.63
CA VAL A 184 -13.90 -9.30 -7.75
C VAL A 184 -14.79 -9.02 -6.55
N ALA A 185 -16.09 -8.79 -6.76
CA ALA A 185 -17.05 -8.54 -5.68
C ALA A 185 -17.10 -9.70 -4.68
N ALA A 186 -17.16 -10.95 -5.17
CA ALA A 186 -17.18 -12.14 -4.33
C ALA A 186 -15.88 -12.33 -3.53
N TYR A 187 -14.72 -12.14 -4.18
CA TYR A 187 -13.42 -12.20 -3.50
C TYR A 187 -13.30 -11.14 -2.43
N GLU A 188 -13.72 -9.91 -2.73
CA GLU A 188 -13.71 -8.81 -1.78
C GLU A 188 -14.60 -9.08 -0.57
N ALA A 189 -15.84 -9.57 -0.78
CA ALA A 189 -16.74 -9.94 0.29
C ALA A 189 -16.09 -10.99 1.20
N ILE A 190 -15.62 -12.10 0.63
CA ILE A 190 -15.03 -13.20 1.40
C ILE A 190 -13.72 -12.78 2.09
N ALA A 191 -12.81 -12.12 1.38
CA ALA A 191 -11.51 -11.71 1.94
C ALA A 191 -11.67 -10.69 3.08
N GLY A 192 -12.72 -9.86 3.05
CA GLY A 192 -13.00 -8.92 4.14
C GLY A 192 -13.40 -9.60 5.45
N HIS A 193 -13.97 -10.80 5.41
CA HIS A 193 -14.39 -11.58 6.58
C HIS A 193 -13.34 -12.61 7.01
N VAL A 194 -12.56 -13.15 6.07
CA VAL A 194 -11.49 -14.13 6.37
C VAL A 194 -10.24 -13.45 6.95
N ALA A 195 -10.09 -12.13 6.81
CA ALA A 195 -8.93 -11.37 7.30
C ALA A 195 -8.90 -11.13 8.83
N GLU A 196 -9.91 -11.54 9.61
CA GLU A 196 -9.94 -11.31 11.06
C GLU A 196 -9.29 -12.43 11.90
N ILE A 197 -8.12 -12.97 11.49
CA ILE A 197 -7.23 -13.82 12.31
C ILE A 197 -5.75 -13.62 11.92
N PRO A 198 -4.81 -13.52 12.89
CA PRO A 198 -4.49 -12.35 13.71
C PRO A 198 -3.55 -11.33 12.99
N ALA A 199 -3.41 -10.16 13.58
CA ALA A 199 -2.45 -9.13 13.19
C ALA A 199 -1.00 -9.67 13.17
N VAL A 200 -0.48 -10.01 11.99
CA VAL A 200 0.95 -10.28 11.81
C VAL A 200 1.61 -9.00 11.34
N ALA A 201 2.35 -8.39 12.28
CA ALA A 201 3.38 -7.39 12.12
C ALA A 201 3.07 -6.24 11.14
N ALA A 202 2.61 -5.13 11.72
CA ALA A 202 2.94 -3.82 11.20
C ALA A 202 4.46 -3.75 10.99
N THR A 203 4.92 -3.86 9.75
CA THR A 203 6.23 -3.36 9.39
C THR A 203 6.18 -1.86 9.59
N THR A 204 6.88 -1.40 10.63
CA THR A 204 7.11 0.00 10.89
C THR A 204 8.04 0.53 9.80
N ASP A 205 7.49 0.79 8.60
CA ASP A 205 8.11 1.72 7.67
C ASP A 205 8.02 3.08 8.35
N GLY A 206 9.17 3.67 8.67
CA GLY A 206 9.27 5.01 9.22
C GLY A 206 8.64 5.99 8.24
N GLY A 207 7.34 6.21 8.40
CA GLY A 207 6.51 7.04 7.55
C GLY A 207 7.09 8.44 7.47
N GLN A 208 7.63 8.76 6.29
CA GLN A 208 7.97 10.11 5.92
C GLN A 208 6.73 10.98 6.12
N LYS A 209 6.88 12.11 6.81
CA LYS A 209 5.80 13.11 6.98
C LYS A 209 5.35 13.52 5.58
N ARG A 210 4.21 12.98 5.12
CA ARG A 210 3.59 13.42 3.88
C ARG A 210 3.10 14.83 4.14
N ARG A 211 3.70 15.81 3.46
CA ARG A 211 3.20 17.17 3.48
C ARG A 211 1.97 17.17 2.57
N TRP A 212 0.83 17.48 3.15
CA TRP A 212 -0.44 17.53 2.43
C TRP A 212 -0.75 18.98 2.08
N ARG A 213 -1.17 19.24 0.85
CA ARG A 213 -1.87 20.48 0.53
C ARG A 213 -3.33 20.28 0.91
N ILE A 214 -3.72 20.82 2.05
CA ILE A 214 -5.09 20.68 2.57
C ILE A 214 -6.02 21.60 1.78
N VAL A 215 -7.05 21.03 1.16
CA VAL A 215 -8.15 21.77 0.54
C VAL A 215 -9.41 21.50 1.35
N VAL A 216 -9.98 22.56 1.92
CA VAL A 216 -11.23 22.45 2.70
C VAL A 216 -12.40 22.29 1.73
N VAL A 217 -13.20 21.25 1.95
CA VAL A 217 -14.45 21.00 1.21
C VAL A 217 -15.60 21.00 2.21
N ASP A 218 -16.69 21.70 1.87
CA ASP A 218 -17.93 21.75 2.66
C ASP A 218 -18.79 20.46 2.52
#